data_AF-A0ABD2TDT4-F1
#
_entry.id   AF-A0ABD2TDT4-F1
#
_cell.length_a   1.000
_cell.length_b   1.000
_cell.length_c   1.000
_cell.angle_alpha   90.00
_cell.angle_beta   90.00
_cell.angle_gamma   90.00
#
_symmetry.space_group_name_H-M   'P 1'
#
loop_
_entity.id
_entity.type
_entity.pdbx_description
1 polymer ?
#
loop_
_entity_poly.entity_id
_entity_poly.type
_entity_poly.pdbx_seq_one_letter_code
_entity_poly.pdbx_strand_id
1 'polypeptide(L)'
;MHTVPPKIPNLTPDEQNMKQENGARPFSEGFKTAASVNSRPRTNTESIEDEAWHFLRAAMVYYCGSPVGTIAANDPSEATMLNYDQVFIRDFIPSGIAFLLKGEYDIVRNFILHTLQLQSWEKTMDCYSPGQGLMPASFKVRTIPLDNDESATEDVLDPDFGEAAIGRVAPVDSGLWWIILLRAYGKCSGDLSLQERVDVQTGMKMILRLCLADGFDMFPTLLVTDGSCMIDRRMGIHGHPLEIQALYYSALLGAREMLAPEEASTDLVRALNNRLLALSFHIREYYWIDVKKLNEIYRYKTEEYSYDAINKFNIYPDQIPPWLVEWMPSEGGYLIGNLQPAHMDFRFFSLGNVWSIVSSLANIDQSHAILDLIEAKWEDLVADMPLKICYPALEGQEWRIITGGDPKNTPWSYHNGGSWPTLLWQLTVACIKMKRPEIAEKAIKIAERRLSRDRWPEYYDTRRGGFIGKQARLFQTWTIAGYLVAKLLIANPEAAKMVINVEDTELLSAFSSILSSNPRRKRSRKGVKQSFII
;
A
#
# COMPACT_ATOMS: atom_id res chain seq x y z
N MET A 1 35.90 39.08 45.74
CA MET A 1 35.99 37.62 45.52
C MET A 1 35.29 37.34 44.19
N HIS A 2 36.00 37.36 43.05
CA HIS A 2 36.70 36.22 42.43
C HIS A 2 35.71 35.07 42.13
N THR A 3 35.49 34.61 40.90
CA THR A 3 36.46 34.28 39.84
C THR A 3 35.86 34.25 38.43
N VAL A 4 36.73 34.50 37.45
CA VAL A 4 36.58 34.45 35.99
C VAL A 4 36.98 33.04 35.50
N PRO A 5 36.34 32.45 34.46
CA PRO A 5 36.82 31.22 33.83
C PRO A 5 38.00 31.48 32.86
N PRO A 6 38.99 30.57 32.74
CA PRO A 6 40.23 30.86 32.05
C PRO A 6 40.12 30.81 30.52
N LYS A 7 40.94 31.66 29.89
CA LYS A 7 41.20 31.77 28.45
C LYS A 7 42.09 30.63 27.96
N ILE A 8 41.83 30.25 26.71
CA ILE A 8 42.63 29.43 25.78
C ILE A 8 44.02 30.05 25.57
N PRO A 9 45.09 29.25 25.41
CA PRO A 9 46.32 29.69 24.74
C PRO A 9 46.32 29.30 23.26
N ASN A 10 46.58 30.29 22.40
CA ASN A 10 46.86 30.16 20.98
C ASN A 10 48.26 29.54 20.76
N LEU A 11 48.37 28.61 19.80
CA LEU A 11 49.60 28.33 19.07
C LEU A 11 49.28 28.31 17.56
N THR A 12 50.07 29.08 16.82
CA THR A 12 50.06 29.38 15.38
C THR A 12 50.57 28.21 14.51
N PRO A 13 50.42 28.29 13.17
CA PRO A 13 50.30 27.14 12.28
C PRO A 13 51.64 26.70 11.68
N ASP A 14 51.84 25.40 11.55
CA ASP A 14 52.87 24.82 10.68
C ASP A 14 52.22 23.95 9.61
N GLU A 15 52.45 24.37 8.37
CA GLU A 15 52.24 23.63 7.13
C GLU A 15 53.12 22.38 7.14
N GLN A 16 52.56 21.20 6.82
CA GLN A 16 53.33 20.13 6.19
C GLN A 16 52.45 19.08 5.50
N ASN A 17 52.39 19.23 4.18
CA ASN A 17 52.46 18.21 3.14
C ASN A 17 51.49 17.02 3.13
N MET A 18 50.60 17.10 2.13
CA MET A 18 50.04 16.01 1.34
C MET A 18 50.96 14.78 1.23
N LYS A 19 50.45 13.63 1.66
CA LYS A 19 50.58 12.37 0.93
C LYS A 19 49.23 11.64 0.97
N GLN A 20 48.58 11.60 -0.19
CA GLN A 20 47.56 10.63 -0.52
C GLN A 20 48.21 9.25 -0.58
N GLU A 21 47.79 8.33 0.29
CA GLU A 21 47.93 6.90 0.00
C GLU A 21 46.54 6.34 -0.31
N ASN A 22 46.31 6.21 -1.62
CA ASN A 22 45.24 5.43 -2.21
C ASN A 22 45.44 3.95 -1.85
N GLY A 23 44.50 3.40 -1.09
CA GLY A 23 44.48 1.99 -0.73
C GLY A 23 43.08 1.42 -0.57
N ALA A 24 42.08 1.94 -1.29
CA ALA A 24 40.76 1.32 -1.35
C ALA A 24 40.78 0.19 -2.39
N ARG A 25 40.95 -1.05 -1.93
CA ARG A 25 40.62 -2.24 -2.74
C ARG A 25 39.10 -2.38 -2.76
N PRO A 26 38.44 -2.47 -3.92
CA PRO A 26 37.02 -2.74 -3.97
C PRO A 26 36.79 -4.24 -3.69
N PHE A 27 36.17 -4.54 -2.55
CA PHE A 27 35.50 -5.83 -2.33
C PHE A 27 34.17 -5.79 -3.09
N SER A 28 34.14 -6.37 -4.29
CA SER A 28 32.89 -6.73 -4.96
C SER A 28 32.74 -8.25 -4.88
N GLU A 29 32.06 -8.75 -3.86
CA GLU A 29 31.62 -10.14 -3.83
C GLU A 29 30.23 -10.27 -4.44
N GLY A 30 30.10 -11.26 -5.33
CA GLY A 30 28.95 -11.46 -6.21
C GLY A 30 27.73 -12.00 -5.47
N PHE A 31 26.58 -11.40 -5.77
CA PHE A 31 25.27 -11.86 -5.33
C PHE A 31 24.89 -13.19 -6.01
N LYS A 32 24.25 -14.10 -5.28
CA LYS A 32 23.56 -15.27 -5.84
C LYS A 32 22.15 -14.90 -6.32
N THR A 33 22.05 -13.96 -7.25
CA THR A 33 20.84 -13.78 -8.09
C THR A 33 20.86 -14.83 -9.22
N ALA A 34 19.69 -15.28 -9.69
CA ALA A 34 19.61 -16.36 -10.69
C ALA A 34 20.34 -16.07 -12.03
N ALA A 35 20.66 -14.80 -12.34
CA ALA A 35 21.62 -14.41 -13.37
C ALA A 35 21.91 -12.89 -13.30
N SER A 36 23.12 -12.47 -13.69
CA SER A 36 23.35 -11.09 -14.16
C SER A 36 22.62 -10.90 -15.50
N VAL A 37 21.79 -9.85 -15.62
CA VAL A 37 21.03 -9.55 -16.85
C VAL A 37 21.97 -9.22 -18.00
N ASN A 38 22.37 -10.22 -18.79
CA ASN A 38 23.00 -10.01 -20.08
C ASN A 38 21.89 -9.83 -21.13
N SER A 39 21.75 -8.62 -21.66
CA SER A 39 20.83 -8.32 -22.76
C SER A 39 21.20 -9.14 -23.99
N ARG A 40 20.59 -10.30 -24.19
CA ARG A 40 20.70 -11.06 -25.44
C ARG A 40 19.89 -10.37 -26.54
N PRO A 41 20.36 -10.37 -27.80
CA PRO A 41 19.57 -9.87 -28.92
C PRO A 41 18.30 -10.73 -29.08
N ARG A 42 17.13 -10.09 -29.20
CA ARG A 42 15.83 -10.73 -29.42
C ARG A 42 15.88 -11.71 -30.59
N THR A 43 15.46 -12.96 -30.36
CA THR A 43 14.91 -13.80 -31.43
C THR A 43 13.47 -13.37 -31.69
N ASN A 44 13.04 -13.36 -32.96
CA ASN A 44 11.74 -12.85 -33.45
C ASN A 44 10.47 -13.58 -32.91
N THR A 45 10.55 -14.32 -31.81
CA THR A 45 9.51 -15.23 -31.30
C THR A 45 9.18 -15.10 -29.81
N GLU A 46 9.89 -14.29 -29.01
CA GLU A 46 9.59 -14.16 -27.57
C GLU A 46 8.45 -13.15 -27.33
N SER A 47 7.41 -13.57 -26.61
CA SER A 47 6.29 -12.70 -26.24
C SER A 47 6.68 -11.74 -25.09
N ILE A 48 5.93 -10.65 -24.91
CA ILE A 48 6.12 -9.74 -23.76
C ILE A 48 5.96 -10.50 -22.43
N GLU A 49 5.10 -11.52 -22.39
CA GLU A 49 4.89 -12.36 -21.21
C GLU A 49 6.10 -13.25 -20.93
N ASP A 50 6.74 -13.83 -21.95
CA ASP A 50 7.96 -14.64 -21.78
C ASP A 50 9.12 -13.78 -21.26
N GLU A 51 9.28 -12.58 -21.81
CA GLU A 51 10.25 -11.58 -21.36
C GLU A 51 10.00 -11.19 -19.89
N ALA A 52 8.75 -10.93 -19.52
CA ALA A 52 8.37 -10.59 -18.15
C ALA A 52 8.66 -11.74 -17.18
N TRP A 53 8.34 -12.99 -17.54
CA TRP A 53 8.66 -14.16 -16.72
C TRP A 53 10.16 -14.37 -16.54
N HIS A 54 10.95 -14.12 -17.59
CA HIS A 54 12.40 -14.17 -17.52
C HIS A 54 12.93 -13.19 -16.45
N PHE A 55 12.48 -11.93 -16.49
CA PHE A 55 12.92 -10.92 -15.52
C PHE A 55 12.41 -11.19 -14.10
N LEU A 56 11.16 -11.64 -13.94
CA LEU A 56 10.62 -11.97 -12.62
C LEU A 56 11.41 -13.10 -11.94
N ARG A 57 11.76 -14.16 -12.69
CA ARG A 57 12.59 -15.26 -12.18
C ARG A 57 14.03 -14.82 -11.91
N ALA A 58 14.58 -13.92 -12.72
CA ALA A 58 15.91 -13.36 -12.48
C ALA A 58 15.98 -12.52 -11.19
N ALA A 59 14.85 -11.94 -10.75
CA ALA A 59 14.75 -11.18 -9.52
C ALA A 59 14.61 -12.03 -8.23
N MET A 60 14.52 -13.36 -8.34
CA MET A 60 14.36 -14.24 -7.17
C MET A 60 15.58 -14.19 -6.24
N VAL A 61 15.28 -14.11 -4.95
CA VAL A 61 16.25 -14.15 -3.85
C VAL A 61 16.19 -15.51 -3.17
N TYR A 62 17.37 -16.08 -2.90
CA TYR A 62 17.52 -17.36 -2.22
C TYR A 62 18.18 -17.18 -0.86
N TYR A 63 17.68 -17.91 0.13
CA TYR A 63 18.25 -18.00 1.47
C TYR A 63 18.43 -19.48 1.80
N CYS A 64 19.67 -19.89 2.09
CA CYS A 64 20.02 -21.30 2.33
C CYS A 64 19.51 -22.26 1.21
N GLY A 65 19.57 -21.81 -0.04
CA GLY A 65 19.12 -22.56 -1.22
C GLY A 65 17.61 -22.55 -1.49
N SER A 66 16.79 -21.99 -0.60
CA SER A 66 15.33 -21.87 -0.78
C SER A 66 14.96 -20.50 -1.33
N PRO A 67 14.01 -20.38 -2.28
CA PRO A 67 13.54 -19.08 -2.75
C PRO A 67 12.70 -18.42 -1.64
N VAL A 68 13.00 -17.17 -1.30
CA VAL A 68 12.38 -16.45 -0.17
C VAL A 68 11.77 -15.12 -0.53
N GLY A 69 11.87 -14.69 -1.79
CA GLY A 69 11.32 -13.41 -2.23
C GLY A 69 11.85 -12.99 -3.58
N THR A 70 11.55 -11.75 -3.97
CA THR A 70 12.12 -11.10 -5.15
C THR A 70 12.66 -9.72 -4.77
N ILE A 71 13.79 -9.30 -5.35
CA ILE A 71 14.35 -7.95 -5.15
C ILE A 71 13.42 -6.89 -5.74
N ALA A 72 13.49 -5.64 -5.26
CA ALA A 72 12.65 -4.57 -5.77
C ALA A 72 12.95 -4.20 -7.23
N ALA A 73 14.24 -4.10 -7.60
CA ALA A 73 14.66 -3.82 -8.97
C ALA A 73 15.98 -4.51 -9.32
N ASN A 74 16.12 -4.93 -10.58
CA ASN A 74 17.36 -5.46 -11.14
C ASN A 74 17.88 -4.53 -12.25
N ASP A 75 18.20 -3.28 -11.89
CA ASP A 75 18.64 -2.27 -12.86
C ASP A 75 20.17 -2.32 -13.06
N PRO A 76 20.67 -2.80 -14.21
CA PRO A 76 22.10 -2.91 -14.46
C PRO A 76 22.76 -1.55 -14.76
N SER A 77 21.96 -0.49 -14.97
CA SER A 77 22.49 0.83 -15.37
C SER A 77 22.90 1.71 -14.19
N GLU A 78 22.66 1.25 -12.97
CA GLU A 78 22.79 2.05 -11.76
C GLU A 78 23.90 1.53 -10.84
N ALA A 79 24.87 2.40 -10.54
CA ALA A 79 26.06 2.03 -9.79
C ALA A 79 25.80 1.79 -8.29
N THR A 80 24.70 2.34 -7.76
CA THR A 80 24.31 2.19 -6.34
C THR A 80 22.90 1.62 -6.24
N MET A 81 22.78 0.43 -5.64
CA MET A 81 21.49 -0.26 -5.49
C MET A 81 20.62 0.30 -4.35
N LEU A 82 21.15 1.16 -3.47
CA LEU A 82 20.46 1.68 -2.27
C LEU A 82 19.76 0.53 -1.51
N ASN A 83 18.44 0.58 -1.40
CA ASN A 83 17.58 -0.46 -0.82
C ASN A 83 16.83 -1.28 -1.89
N TYR A 84 16.99 -1.00 -3.19
CA TYR A 84 16.26 -1.68 -4.26
C TYR A 84 16.74 -3.12 -4.52
N ASP A 85 17.84 -3.53 -3.89
CA ASP A 85 18.33 -4.91 -3.83
C ASP A 85 17.71 -5.73 -2.68
N GLN A 86 16.81 -5.12 -1.90
CA GLN A 86 16.10 -5.79 -0.82
C GLN A 86 14.76 -6.38 -1.29
N VAL A 87 14.24 -7.33 -0.52
CA VAL A 87 12.89 -7.88 -0.68
C VAL A 87 11.93 -7.04 0.15
N PHE A 88 11.16 -6.17 -0.49
CA PHE A 88 10.08 -5.42 0.18
C PHE A 88 8.82 -6.26 0.27
N ILE A 89 8.11 -6.14 1.39
CA ILE A 89 6.87 -6.89 1.58
C ILE A 89 5.83 -6.49 0.53
N ARG A 90 5.63 -5.19 0.31
CA ARG A 90 4.66 -4.67 -0.66
C ARG A 90 5.02 -5.04 -2.12
N ASP A 91 6.30 -4.96 -2.50
CA ASP A 91 6.78 -5.30 -3.85
C ASP A 91 6.68 -6.80 -4.13
N PHE A 92 6.84 -7.63 -3.10
CA PHE A 92 6.70 -9.07 -3.25
C PHE A 92 5.24 -9.51 -3.46
N ILE A 93 4.23 -8.74 -3.03
CA ILE A 93 2.81 -9.13 -3.19
C ILE A 93 2.46 -9.52 -4.62
N PRO A 94 2.62 -8.67 -5.66
CA PRO A 94 2.33 -9.08 -7.03
C PRO A 94 3.19 -10.24 -7.51
N SER A 95 4.46 -10.33 -7.07
CA SER A 95 5.34 -11.46 -7.40
C SER A 95 4.79 -12.77 -6.83
N GLY A 96 4.42 -12.77 -5.55
CA GLY A 96 3.82 -13.90 -4.86
C GLY A 96 2.52 -14.33 -5.52
N ILE A 97 1.62 -13.39 -5.84
CA ILE A 97 0.38 -13.70 -6.57
C ILE A 97 0.68 -14.31 -7.95
N ALA A 98 1.68 -13.82 -8.69
CA ALA A 98 2.08 -14.39 -9.97
C ALA A 98 2.55 -15.85 -9.83
N PHE A 99 3.38 -16.14 -8.82
CA PHE A 99 3.84 -17.50 -8.53
C PHE A 99 2.70 -18.43 -8.06
N LEU A 100 1.80 -17.94 -7.19
CA LEU A 100 0.58 -18.68 -6.82
C LEU A 100 -0.25 -19.05 -8.05
N LEU A 101 -0.48 -18.09 -8.97
CA LEU A 101 -1.21 -18.31 -10.22
C LEU A 101 -0.54 -19.33 -11.16
N LYS A 102 0.78 -19.53 -11.02
CA LYS A 102 1.54 -20.56 -11.75
C LYS A 102 1.67 -21.90 -11.01
N GLY A 103 1.15 -22.00 -9.79
CA GLY A 103 1.30 -23.20 -8.96
C GLY A 103 2.68 -23.35 -8.32
N GLU A 104 3.48 -22.29 -8.30
CA GLU A 104 4.81 -22.26 -7.68
C GLU A 104 4.69 -21.74 -6.23
N TYR A 105 4.21 -22.60 -5.33
CA TYR A 105 3.81 -22.18 -3.98
C TYR A 105 4.98 -21.97 -3.00
N ASP A 106 6.12 -22.63 -3.21
CA ASP A 106 7.21 -22.71 -2.24
C ASP A 106 7.81 -21.33 -1.91
N ILE A 107 8.01 -20.46 -2.91
CA ILE A 107 8.56 -19.11 -2.68
C ILE A 107 7.63 -18.28 -1.79
N VAL A 108 6.32 -18.42 -1.95
CA VAL A 108 5.32 -17.68 -1.15
C VAL A 108 5.25 -18.23 0.27
N ARG A 109 5.26 -19.55 0.42
CA ARG A 109 5.32 -20.21 1.73
C ARG A 109 6.56 -19.79 2.51
N ASN A 110 7.72 -19.82 1.86
CA ASN A 110 9.00 -19.44 2.49
C ASN A 110 9.03 -17.96 2.83
N PHE A 111 8.57 -17.08 1.94
CA PHE A 111 8.45 -15.65 2.23
C PHE A 111 7.58 -15.39 3.48
N ILE A 112 6.41 -16.03 3.58
CA ILE A 112 5.51 -15.90 4.74
C ILE A 112 6.22 -16.31 6.04
N LEU A 113 6.89 -17.46 6.03
CA LEU A 113 7.55 -18.01 7.22
C LEU A 113 8.80 -17.22 7.64
N HIS A 114 9.63 -16.79 6.69
CA HIS A 114 10.82 -16.01 7.01
C HIS A 114 10.46 -14.59 7.46
N THR A 115 9.49 -13.93 6.82
CA THR A 115 9.02 -12.62 7.31
C THR A 115 8.35 -12.71 8.69
N LEU A 116 7.66 -13.81 8.99
CA LEU A 116 7.14 -14.11 10.33
C LEU A 116 8.28 -14.31 11.34
N GLN A 117 9.35 -15.01 10.97
CA GLN A 117 10.53 -15.15 11.83
C GLN A 117 11.11 -13.77 12.16
N LEU A 118 11.23 -12.87 11.18
CA LEU A 118 11.69 -11.50 11.38
C LEU A 118 10.77 -10.71 12.31
N GLN A 119 9.45 -10.93 12.28
CA GLN A 119 8.52 -10.31 13.22
C GLN A 119 8.89 -10.57 14.69
N SER A 120 9.47 -11.73 15.01
CA SER A 120 9.84 -12.10 16.37
C SER A 120 11.13 -11.43 16.88
N TRP A 121 11.89 -10.75 15.99
CA TRP A 121 13.16 -10.14 16.35
C TRP A 121 12.98 -8.95 17.29
N GLU A 122 13.99 -8.71 18.13
CA GLU A 122 14.04 -7.51 18.94
C GLU A 122 14.18 -6.29 18.02
N LYS A 123 13.22 -5.37 18.14
CA LYS A 123 13.17 -4.14 17.36
C LYS A 123 13.47 -3.01 18.32
N THR A 124 14.46 -2.21 18.00
CA THR A 124 14.81 -1.06 18.84
C THR A 124 15.20 0.12 17.94
N MET A 125 14.51 1.23 18.13
CA MET A 125 14.91 2.53 17.60
C MET A 125 15.39 3.38 18.78
N ASP A 126 16.71 3.58 18.86
CA ASP A 126 17.41 4.22 19.97
C ASP A 126 17.07 3.57 21.33
N CYS A 127 16.14 4.14 22.09
CA CYS A 127 15.70 3.66 23.41
C CYS A 127 14.22 3.21 23.44
N TYR A 128 13.61 2.99 22.29
CA TYR A 128 12.20 2.60 22.15
C TYR A 128 12.05 1.33 21.32
N SER A 129 11.19 0.42 21.77
CA SER A 129 10.83 -0.79 21.01
C SER A 129 9.41 -0.65 20.45
N PRO A 130 9.22 -0.75 19.12
CA PRO A 130 7.90 -0.73 18.51
C PRO A 130 7.08 -1.95 18.91
N GLY A 131 5.78 -1.90 18.60
CA GLY A 131 4.86 -2.99 18.87
C GLY A 131 5.33 -4.32 18.29
N GLN A 132 5.24 -5.39 19.07
CA GLN A 132 5.79 -6.70 18.68
C GLN A 132 5.19 -7.24 17.37
N GLY A 133 3.95 -6.86 17.03
CA GLY A 133 3.29 -7.24 15.78
C GLY A 133 3.82 -6.56 14.51
N LEU A 134 4.73 -5.58 14.62
CA LEU A 134 5.27 -4.85 13.47
C LEU A 134 6.02 -5.79 12.52
N MET A 135 5.61 -5.80 11.24
CA MET A 135 6.33 -6.48 10.17
C MET A 135 7.39 -5.54 9.57
N PRO A 136 8.53 -6.07 9.06
CA PRO A 136 9.53 -5.23 8.42
C PRO A 136 8.99 -4.59 7.12
N ALA A 137 9.58 -3.48 6.69
CA ALA A 137 9.34 -2.91 5.37
C ALA A 137 9.96 -3.81 4.29
N SER A 138 11.20 -4.22 4.54
CA SER A 138 12.02 -5.04 3.67
C SER A 138 13.01 -5.89 4.44
N PHE A 139 13.65 -6.84 3.76
CA PHE A 139 14.81 -7.56 4.27
C PHE A 139 15.80 -7.87 3.16
N LYS A 140 17.06 -8.10 3.55
CA LYS A 140 18.13 -8.52 2.64
C LYS A 140 18.76 -9.82 3.11
N VAL A 141 19.19 -10.67 2.17
CA VAL A 141 20.07 -11.80 2.48
C VAL A 141 21.52 -11.30 2.40
N ARG A 142 22.27 -11.44 3.49
CA ARG A 142 23.71 -11.17 3.55
C ARG A 142 24.47 -12.46 3.76
N THR A 143 25.50 -12.70 2.97
CA THR A 143 26.45 -13.79 3.20
C THR A 143 27.60 -13.24 4.04
N ILE A 144 27.79 -13.76 5.25
CA ILE A 144 28.85 -13.35 6.17
C ILE A 144 29.85 -14.49 6.39
N PRO A 145 31.14 -14.22 6.60
CA PRO A 145 32.10 -15.24 7.01
C PRO A 145 31.74 -15.79 8.40
N LEU A 146 31.93 -17.09 8.60
CA LEU A 146 31.76 -17.71 9.91
C LEU A 146 32.92 -17.31 10.84
N ASP A 147 32.59 -16.95 12.07
CA ASP A 147 33.61 -16.71 13.09
C ASP A 147 34.46 -17.97 13.26
N ASN A 148 35.75 -17.85 12.96
CA ASN A 148 36.83 -18.86 12.98
C ASN A 148 37.18 -19.57 11.65
N ASP A 149 36.52 -19.29 10.52
CA ASP A 149 36.94 -19.80 9.21
C ASP A 149 36.55 -18.83 8.07
N GLU A 150 37.54 -18.09 7.55
CA GLU A 150 37.33 -17.15 6.42
C GLU A 150 36.89 -17.83 5.11
N SER A 151 36.99 -19.16 5.01
CA SER A 151 36.55 -19.92 3.84
C SER A 151 35.09 -20.42 3.94
N ALA A 152 34.50 -20.36 5.13
CA ALA A 152 33.14 -20.81 5.39
C ALA A 152 32.22 -19.60 5.57
N THR A 153 31.07 -19.62 4.89
CA THR A 153 30.12 -18.49 4.89
C THR A 153 28.73 -18.95 5.36
N GLU A 154 28.01 -18.07 6.05
CA GLU A 154 26.61 -18.26 6.44
C GLU A 154 25.73 -17.16 5.83
N ASP A 155 24.55 -17.55 5.35
CA ASP A 155 23.54 -16.58 4.92
C ASP A 155 22.72 -16.12 6.14
N VAL A 156 22.53 -14.81 6.29
CA VAL A 156 21.76 -14.18 7.37
C VAL A 156 20.71 -13.24 6.76
N LEU A 157 19.52 -13.22 7.36
CA LEU A 157 18.47 -12.25 7.03
C LEU A 157 18.67 -10.95 7.81
N ASP A 158 18.66 -9.83 7.10
CA ASP A 158 18.86 -8.49 7.63
C ASP A 158 17.59 -7.65 7.37
N PRO A 159 16.68 -7.53 8.35
CA PRO A 159 15.43 -6.78 8.21
C PRO A 159 15.64 -5.25 8.34
N ASP A 160 14.75 -4.48 7.72
CA ASP A 160 14.55 -3.05 7.98
C ASP A 160 13.10 -2.83 8.44
N PHE A 161 12.89 -2.44 9.71
CA PHE A 161 11.56 -2.11 10.25
C PHE A 161 11.19 -0.62 10.12
N GLY A 162 12.01 0.17 9.43
CA GLY A 162 11.88 1.62 9.31
C GLY A 162 13.02 2.38 9.98
N GLU A 163 13.84 1.71 10.79
CA GLU A 163 15.04 2.25 11.43
C GLU A 163 16.20 2.50 10.45
N ALA A 164 16.14 2.01 9.21
CA ALA A 164 17.06 2.42 8.13
C ALA A 164 16.33 3.22 7.03
N ALA A 165 15.00 3.21 7.01
CA ALA A 165 14.20 3.96 6.06
C ALA A 165 14.46 5.48 6.11
N ILE A 166 14.46 6.10 4.92
CA ILE A 166 14.55 7.55 4.76
C ILE A 166 13.34 8.19 5.46
N GLY A 167 13.59 9.04 6.46
CA GLY A 167 12.53 9.68 7.24
C GLY A 167 11.93 8.83 8.36
N ARG A 168 12.50 7.65 8.65
CA ARG A 168 12.08 6.76 9.75
C ARG A 168 10.59 6.37 9.68
N VAL A 169 10.13 6.09 8.48
CA VAL A 169 8.74 5.81 8.18
C VAL A 169 8.35 4.40 8.63
N ALA A 170 7.21 4.28 9.31
CA ALA A 170 6.70 2.99 9.77
C ALA A 170 5.90 2.27 8.67
N PRO A 171 6.24 1.01 8.33
CA PRO A 171 5.57 0.24 7.27
C PRO A 171 4.27 -0.41 7.78
N VAL A 172 3.22 0.39 7.96
CA VAL A 172 1.94 -0.11 8.51
C VAL A 172 1.27 -1.10 7.55
N ASP A 173 1.40 -0.88 6.25
CA ASP A 173 0.86 -1.73 5.18
C ASP A 173 1.46 -3.15 5.16
N SER A 174 2.73 -3.32 5.54
CA SER A 174 3.42 -4.61 5.54
C SER A 174 2.68 -5.72 6.28
N GLY A 175 2.20 -5.44 7.51
CA GLY A 175 1.44 -6.43 8.30
C GLY A 175 0.09 -6.77 7.69
N LEU A 176 -0.57 -5.79 7.08
CA LEU A 176 -1.86 -5.96 6.42
C LEU A 176 -1.71 -6.83 5.17
N TRP A 177 -0.70 -6.53 4.35
CA TRP A 177 -0.36 -7.30 3.16
C TRP A 177 0.07 -8.73 3.48
N TRP A 178 0.80 -8.95 4.58
CA TRP A 178 1.18 -10.29 5.02
C TRP A 178 -0.04 -11.17 5.31
N ILE A 179 -1.05 -10.64 6.03
CA ILE A 179 -2.31 -11.37 6.29
C ILE A 179 -3.06 -11.67 4.99
N ILE A 180 -3.12 -10.69 4.07
CA ILE A 180 -3.78 -10.85 2.76
C ILE A 180 -3.07 -11.94 1.94
N LEU A 181 -1.74 -11.96 1.92
CA LEU A 181 -0.96 -12.96 1.19
C LEU A 181 -1.09 -14.36 1.79
N LEU A 182 -1.11 -14.49 3.13
CA LEU A 182 -1.35 -15.76 3.81
C LEU A 182 -2.71 -16.36 3.44
N ARG A 183 -3.74 -15.51 3.35
CA ARG A 183 -5.06 -15.93 2.88
C ARG A 183 -5.03 -16.37 1.42
N ALA A 184 -4.39 -15.58 0.55
CA ALA A 184 -4.28 -15.89 -0.86
C ALA A 184 -3.54 -17.20 -1.09
N TYR A 185 -2.46 -17.46 -0.34
CA TYR A 185 -1.73 -18.73 -0.35
C TYR A 185 -2.67 -19.90 -0.09
N GLY A 186 -3.37 -19.92 1.06
CA GLY A 186 -4.22 -21.07 1.41
C GLY A 186 -5.40 -21.26 0.46
N LYS A 187 -5.97 -20.17 -0.09
CA LYS A 187 -7.02 -20.27 -1.12
C LYS A 187 -6.52 -20.82 -2.45
N CYS A 188 -5.28 -20.50 -2.83
CA CYS A 188 -4.72 -20.92 -4.10
C CYS A 188 -4.11 -22.32 -4.03
N SER A 189 -3.37 -22.64 -2.97
CA SER A 189 -2.68 -23.92 -2.80
C SER A 189 -3.60 -25.02 -2.25
N GLY A 190 -4.66 -24.66 -1.53
CA GLY A 190 -5.49 -25.60 -0.75
C GLY A 190 -4.80 -26.10 0.53
N ASP A 191 -3.56 -25.68 0.79
CA ASP A 191 -2.81 -26.03 2.00
C ASP A 191 -3.17 -25.09 3.14
N LEU A 192 -4.13 -25.51 3.97
CA LEU A 192 -4.53 -24.80 5.19
C LEU A 192 -3.58 -25.05 6.37
N SER A 193 -2.71 -26.07 6.29
CA SER A 193 -1.81 -26.43 7.39
C SER A 193 -0.83 -25.31 7.74
N LEU A 194 -0.45 -24.49 6.76
CA LEU A 194 0.36 -23.30 7.00
C LEU A 194 -0.36 -22.29 7.90
N GLN A 195 -1.66 -22.06 7.64
CA GLN A 195 -2.47 -21.11 8.41
C GLN A 195 -2.70 -21.60 9.84
N GLU A 196 -2.81 -22.92 10.03
CA GLU A 196 -3.04 -23.56 11.32
C GLU A 196 -1.80 -23.67 12.21
N ARG A 197 -0.60 -23.34 11.72
CA ARG A 197 0.60 -23.37 12.56
C ARG A 197 0.49 -22.36 13.71
N VAL A 198 0.94 -22.78 14.89
CA VAL A 198 0.93 -21.96 16.11
C VAL A 198 1.73 -20.66 15.96
N ASP A 199 2.86 -20.69 15.27
CA ASP A 199 3.68 -19.50 15.01
C ASP A 199 2.95 -18.51 14.08
N VAL A 200 2.32 -19.01 13.00
CA VAL A 200 1.53 -18.22 12.06
C VAL A 200 0.30 -17.61 12.74
N GLN A 201 -0.45 -18.39 13.52
CA GLN A 201 -1.57 -17.88 14.32
C GLN A 201 -1.11 -16.82 15.33
N THR A 202 0.03 -17.03 15.98
CA THR A 202 0.59 -16.07 16.93
C THR A 202 0.97 -14.75 16.24
N GLY A 203 1.70 -14.81 15.13
CA GLY A 203 2.08 -13.61 14.39
C GLY A 203 0.89 -12.82 13.86
N MET A 204 -0.13 -13.51 13.35
CA MET A 204 -1.40 -12.89 12.94
C MET A 204 -2.09 -12.18 14.12
N LYS A 205 -2.19 -12.84 15.30
CA LYS A 205 -2.76 -12.21 16.51
C LYS A 205 -1.95 -10.97 16.95
N MET A 206 -0.62 -10.98 16.80
CA MET A 206 0.22 -9.84 17.15
C MET A 206 -0.01 -8.64 16.22
N ILE A 207 -0.15 -8.87 14.91
CA ILE A 207 -0.53 -7.81 13.94
C ILE A 207 -1.90 -7.24 14.29
N LEU A 208 -2.88 -8.11 14.54
CA LEU A 208 -4.25 -7.69 14.87
C LEU A 208 -4.30 -6.88 16.16
N ARG A 209 -3.59 -7.30 17.21
CA ARG A 209 -3.51 -6.56 18.47
C ARG A 209 -2.90 -5.19 18.29
N LEU A 210 -1.89 -5.04 17.45
CA LEU A 210 -1.30 -3.74 17.13
C LEU A 210 -2.31 -2.83 16.43
N CYS A 211 -3.09 -3.36 15.49
CA CYS A 211 -4.07 -2.57 14.73
C CYS A 211 -5.36 -2.28 15.51
N LEU A 212 -5.77 -3.18 16.41
CA LEU A 212 -6.99 -3.08 17.22
C LEU A 212 -6.75 -2.45 18.60
N ALA A 213 -5.52 -2.06 18.91
CA ALA A 213 -5.17 -1.47 20.19
C ALA A 213 -6.03 -0.25 20.50
N ASP A 214 -6.44 -0.13 21.76
CA ASP A 214 -7.15 1.06 22.23
C ASP A 214 -6.20 2.27 22.19
N GLY A 215 -6.77 3.41 21.83
CA GLY A 215 -6.07 4.69 21.78
C GLY A 215 -7.00 5.85 22.13
N PHE A 216 -6.50 7.07 21.98
CA PHE A 216 -7.30 8.28 22.17
C PHE A 216 -8.20 8.59 20.97
N ASP A 217 -7.96 7.93 19.84
CA ASP A 217 -8.74 8.14 18.64
C ASP A 217 -10.17 7.62 18.81
N MET A 218 -11.15 8.44 18.40
CA MET A 218 -12.57 8.10 18.44
C MET A 218 -13.07 7.50 17.13
N PHE A 219 -12.23 7.50 16.07
CA PHE A 219 -12.59 6.92 14.79
C PHE A 219 -12.30 5.41 14.75
N PRO A 220 -13.11 4.62 14.02
CA PRO A 220 -12.84 3.20 13.84
C PRO A 220 -11.69 2.95 12.86
N THR A 221 -11.23 3.98 12.15
CA THR A 221 -10.08 3.94 11.24
C THR A 221 -8.77 3.75 11.98
N LEU A 222 -7.75 3.26 11.28
CA LEU A 222 -6.40 3.15 11.81
C LEU A 222 -5.69 4.51 11.66
N LEU A 223 -5.27 5.09 12.78
CA LEU A 223 -4.47 6.32 12.82
C LEU A 223 -3.02 6.01 12.45
N VAL A 224 -2.48 6.74 11.48
CA VAL A 224 -1.11 6.54 10.99
C VAL A 224 -0.36 7.86 10.75
N THR A 225 0.97 7.78 10.75
CA THR A 225 1.83 8.89 10.32
C THR A 225 1.83 9.02 8.80
N ASP A 226 2.35 10.14 8.31
CA ASP A 226 2.61 10.32 6.87
C ASP A 226 3.63 9.27 6.39
N GLY A 227 3.59 8.91 5.11
CA GLY A 227 4.49 7.90 4.55
C GLY A 227 4.14 6.43 4.88
N SER A 228 3.05 6.13 5.59
CA SER A 228 2.88 4.80 6.22
C SER A 228 2.45 3.64 5.31
N CYS A 229 2.44 3.81 3.99
CA CYS A 229 1.93 2.83 3.02
C CYS A 229 2.81 2.77 1.75
N MET A 230 2.25 2.42 0.58
CA MET A 230 2.98 2.46 -0.70
C MET A 230 3.62 3.83 -0.93
N ILE A 231 2.90 4.89 -0.56
CA ILE A 231 3.45 6.25 -0.52
C ILE A 231 4.29 6.37 0.75
N ASP A 232 5.59 6.10 0.63
CA ASP A 232 6.54 6.05 1.76
C ASP A 232 7.25 7.38 2.05
N ARG A 233 6.66 8.50 1.60
CA ARG A 233 7.17 9.86 1.77
C ARG A 233 6.05 10.79 2.18
N ARG A 234 6.42 11.96 2.73
CA ARG A 234 5.46 12.97 3.16
C ARG A 234 4.62 13.48 1.99
N MET A 235 3.33 13.14 1.99
CA MET A 235 2.36 13.46 0.93
C MET A 235 1.03 14.00 1.48
N GLY A 236 0.98 14.30 2.78
CA GLY A 236 -0.24 14.75 3.46
C GLY A 236 -1.21 13.60 3.69
N ILE A 237 -0.70 12.37 3.84
CA ILE A 237 -1.52 11.17 4.05
C ILE A 237 -1.51 10.67 5.50
N HIS A 238 -1.01 11.47 6.45
CA HIS A 238 -1.16 11.21 7.88
C HIS A 238 -2.64 11.26 8.31
N GLY A 239 -2.97 10.67 9.45
CA GLY A 239 -4.36 10.58 9.90
C GLY A 239 -4.97 9.25 9.48
N HIS A 240 -5.93 9.28 8.55
CA HIS A 240 -6.74 8.12 8.18
C HIS A 240 -6.78 7.90 6.65
N PRO A 241 -5.64 7.63 6.01
CA PRO A 241 -5.58 7.51 4.56
C PRO A 241 -6.34 6.27 4.08
N LEU A 242 -7.15 6.42 3.03
CA LEU A 242 -8.03 5.38 2.49
C LEU A 242 -7.32 4.08 2.17
N GLU A 243 -6.09 4.16 1.64
CA GLU A 243 -5.26 2.98 1.32
C GLU A 243 -5.08 2.07 2.55
N ILE A 244 -4.65 2.64 3.69
CA ILE A 244 -4.53 1.89 4.94
C ILE A 244 -5.89 1.35 5.38
N GLN A 245 -6.97 2.14 5.27
CA GLN A 245 -8.29 1.69 5.73
C GLN A 245 -8.82 0.52 4.90
N ALA A 246 -8.60 0.54 3.58
CA ALA A 246 -8.99 -0.53 2.67
C ALA A 246 -8.18 -1.81 2.92
N LEU A 247 -6.87 -1.69 3.11
CA LEU A 247 -6.00 -2.82 3.47
C LEU A 247 -6.35 -3.38 4.84
N TYR A 248 -6.63 -2.50 5.81
CA TYR A 248 -6.98 -2.88 7.17
C TYR A 248 -8.28 -3.68 7.20
N TYR A 249 -9.30 -3.20 6.50
CA TYR A 249 -10.56 -3.93 6.36
C TYR A 249 -10.36 -5.31 5.71
N SER A 250 -9.58 -5.39 4.63
CA SER A 250 -9.27 -6.65 3.94
C SER A 250 -8.50 -7.63 4.82
N ALA A 251 -7.52 -7.14 5.58
CA ALA A 251 -6.75 -7.95 6.53
C ALA A 251 -7.63 -8.45 7.69
N LEU A 252 -8.53 -7.63 8.24
CA LEU A 252 -9.49 -8.05 9.27
C LEU A 252 -10.42 -9.16 8.74
N LEU A 253 -10.92 -9.04 7.51
CA LEU A 253 -11.72 -10.08 6.88
C LEU A 253 -10.92 -11.38 6.70
N GLY A 254 -9.69 -11.27 6.20
CA GLY A 254 -8.82 -12.43 6.01
C GLY A 254 -8.47 -13.11 7.33
N ALA A 255 -8.13 -12.34 8.36
CA ALA A 255 -7.87 -12.87 9.70
C ALA A 255 -9.10 -13.58 10.27
N ARG A 256 -10.30 -13.05 10.08
CA ARG A 256 -11.52 -13.70 10.54
C ARG A 256 -11.76 -15.05 9.87
N GLU A 257 -11.40 -15.20 8.60
CA GLU A 257 -11.48 -16.48 7.88
C GLU A 257 -10.45 -17.50 8.40
N MET A 258 -9.29 -17.05 8.90
CA MET A 258 -8.13 -17.90 9.19
C MET A 258 -7.86 -18.14 10.69
N LEU A 259 -8.38 -17.31 11.59
CA LEU A 259 -8.14 -17.46 13.03
C LEU A 259 -8.79 -18.75 13.55
N ALA A 260 -7.98 -19.63 14.15
CA ALA A 260 -8.49 -20.87 14.70
C ALA A 260 -9.36 -20.61 15.95
N PRO A 261 -10.57 -21.22 16.06
CA PRO A 261 -11.51 -20.96 17.16
C PRO A 261 -10.96 -21.24 18.56
N GLU A 262 -10.10 -22.24 18.70
CA GLU A 262 -9.49 -22.66 19.97
C GLU A 262 -8.34 -21.74 20.39
N GLU A 263 -7.83 -20.95 19.46
CA GLU A 263 -6.58 -20.21 19.56
C GLU A 263 -6.79 -18.69 19.66
N ALA A 264 -7.90 -18.18 19.13
CA ALA A 264 -8.27 -16.77 19.23
C ALA A 264 -9.02 -16.51 20.53
N SER A 265 -8.57 -15.54 21.34
CA SER A 265 -9.36 -15.13 22.50
C SER A 265 -10.72 -14.59 22.04
N THR A 266 -11.79 -14.94 22.74
CA THR A 266 -13.15 -14.47 22.44
C THR A 266 -13.20 -12.95 22.32
N ASP A 267 -12.35 -12.23 23.07
CA ASP A 267 -12.25 -10.77 23.04
C ASP A 267 -11.62 -10.25 21.74
N LEU A 268 -10.58 -10.91 21.20
CA LEU A 268 -9.96 -10.51 19.94
C LEU A 268 -10.93 -10.67 18.78
N VAL A 269 -11.64 -11.80 18.72
CA VAL A 269 -12.66 -12.07 17.68
C VAL A 269 -13.80 -11.05 17.77
N ARG A 270 -14.25 -10.73 19.00
CA ARG A 270 -15.27 -9.70 19.22
C ARG A 270 -14.79 -8.31 18.78
N ALA A 271 -13.57 -7.92 19.15
CA ALA A 271 -12.98 -6.64 18.76
C ALA A 271 -12.85 -6.53 17.23
N LEU A 272 -12.38 -7.59 16.58
CA LEU A 272 -12.29 -7.70 15.12
C LEU A 272 -13.65 -7.49 14.46
N ASN A 273 -14.69 -8.22 14.91
CA ASN A 273 -16.03 -8.14 14.31
C ASN A 273 -16.68 -6.77 14.51
N ASN A 274 -16.55 -6.20 15.71
CA ASN A 274 -17.03 -4.85 16.01
C ASN A 274 -16.33 -3.81 15.13
N ARG A 275 -15.01 -3.96 14.93
CA ARG A 275 -14.22 -3.08 14.08
C ARG A 275 -14.63 -3.18 12.61
N LEU A 276 -14.84 -4.40 12.08
CA LEU A 276 -15.31 -4.61 10.71
C LEU A 276 -16.63 -3.85 10.46
N LEU A 277 -17.59 -3.93 11.38
CA LEU A 277 -18.86 -3.20 11.30
C LEU A 277 -18.66 -1.69 11.32
N ALA A 278 -17.92 -1.18 12.31
CA ALA A 278 -17.73 0.25 12.50
C ALA A 278 -16.94 0.89 11.34
N LEU A 279 -15.89 0.22 10.86
CA LEU A 279 -15.05 0.69 9.76
C LEU A 279 -15.83 0.74 8.45
N SER A 280 -16.56 -0.33 8.12
CA SER A 280 -17.35 -0.35 6.89
C SER A 280 -18.47 0.70 6.90
N PHE A 281 -19.13 0.94 8.04
CA PHE A 281 -20.07 2.05 8.16
C PHE A 281 -19.39 3.39 7.87
N HIS A 282 -18.27 3.63 8.55
CA HIS A 282 -17.58 4.90 8.54
C HIS A 282 -17.06 5.26 7.15
N ILE A 283 -16.41 4.31 6.45
CA ILE A 283 -15.88 4.53 5.11
C ILE A 283 -17.03 4.73 4.11
N ARG A 284 -18.05 3.87 4.11
CA ARG A 284 -19.16 3.96 3.14
C ARG A 284 -19.96 5.27 3.27
N GLU A 285 -20.13 5.78 4.48
CA GLU A 285 -20.93 6.99 4.73
C GLU A 285 -20.11 8.28 4.59
N TYR A 286 -18.91 8.33 5.16
CA TYR A 286 -18.18 9.59 5.33
C TYR A 286 -17.04 9.78 4.33
N TYR A 287 -16.52 8.72 3.72
CA TYR A 287 -15.49 8.85 2.69
C TYR A 287 -16.09 8.95 1.30
N TRP A 288 -17.32 8.47 1.10
CA TRP A 288 -17.97 8.47 -0.21
C TRP A 288 -18.26 9.89 -0.68
N ILE A 289 -17.91 10.18 -1.93
CA ILE A 289 -18.33 11.39 -2.65
C ILE A 289 -18.79 11.06 -4.06
N ASP A 290 -19.88 11.72 -4.44
CA ASP A 290 -20.42 11.84 -5.78
C ASP A 290 -21.00 13.27 -5.91
N VAL A 291 -21.59 13.63 -7.05
CA VAL A 291 -22.18 14.97 -7.24
C VAL A 291 -23.23 15.32 -6.18
N LYS A 292 -24.02 14.32 -5.73
CA LYS A 292 -25.07 14.55 -4.72
C LYS A 292 -24.45 14.85 -3.36
N LYS A 293 -23.46 14.05 -2.96
CA LYS A 293 -22.75 14.22 -1.69
C LYS A 293 -21.89 15.48 -1.67
N LEU A 294 -21.27 15.84 -2.79
CA LEU A 294 -20.57 17.13 -2.92
C LEU A 294 -21.52 18.31 -2.74
N ASN A 295 -22.72 18.27 -3.34
CA ASN A 295 -23.73 19.30 -3.13
C ASN A 295 -24.26 19.33 -1.68
N GLU A 296 -24.27 18.19 -0.98
CA GLU A 296 -24.57 18.13 0.46
C GLU A 296 -23.47 18.83 1.27
N ILE A 297 -22.21 18.48 1.06
CA ILE A 297 -21.04 19.06 1.75
C ILE A 297 -20.93 20.57 1.48
N TYR A 298 -21.17 21.00 0.24
CA TYR A 298 -21.17 22.42 -0.15
C TYR A 298 -22.20 23.24 0.64
N ARG A 299 -23.24 22.60 1.17
CA ARG A 299 -24.33 23.23 1.94
C ARG A 299 -24.21 22.98 3.44
N TYR A 300 -23.11 22.40 3.92
CA TYR A 300 -22.90 22.19 5.33
C TYR A 300 -22.95 23.50 6.10
N LYS A 301 -23.60 23.43 7.27
CA LYS A 301 -23.42 24.42 8.31
C LYS A 301 -22.20 24.00 9.13
N THR A 302 -21.47 25.00 9.62
CA THR A 302 -20.30 24.80 10.47
C THR A 302 -20.67 25.00 11.93
N GLU A 303 -19.78 24.59 12.82
CA GLU A 303 -19.93 24.73 14.28
C GLU A 303 -21.17 24.01 14.83
N GLU A 304 -21.52 22.87 14.22
CA GLU A 304 -22.63 22.04 14.68
C GLU A 304 -22.25 21.25 15.95
N TYR A 305 -22.81 21.64 17.09
CA TYR A 305 -22.66 20.91 18.36
C TYR A 305 -23.93 20.15 18.73
N SER A 306 -24.06 18.92 18.24
CA SER A 306 -25.12 18.02 18.68
C SER A 306 -24.86 16.57 18.26
N TYR A 307 -25.53 15.62 18.90
CA TYR A 307 -25.54 14.22 18.45
C TYR A 307 -26.20 14.05 17.06
N ASP A 308 -27.01 15.02 16.62
CA ASP A 308 -27.74 15.00 15.35
C ASP A 308 -27.08 15.89 14.28
N ALA A 309 -25.81 16.27 14.49
CA ALA A 309 -25.03 17.02 13.52
C ALA A 309 -24.95 16.27 12.18
N ILE A 310 -25.21 17.00 11.09
CA ILE A 310 -25.01 16.54 9.71
C ILE A 310 -23.51 16.63 9.41
N ASN A 311 -22.91 17.78 9.71
CA ASN A 311 -21.49 18.03 9.52
C ASN A 311 -20.67 17.55 10.73
N LYS A 312 -20.60 16.23 10.91
CA LYS A 312 -20.00 15.59 12.11
C LYS A 312 -18.52 15.91 12.33
N PHE A 313 -17.81 16.28 11.27
CA PHE A 313 -16.37 16.53 11.30
C PHE A 313 -16.06 18.03 11.21
N ASN A 314 -17.07 18.91 11.28
CA ASN A 314 -16.91 20.35 11.11
C ASN A 314 -16.12 20.74 9.84
N ILE A 315 -16.46 20.10 8.71
CA ILE A 315 -15.85 20.41 7.41
C ILE A 315 -16.35 21.77 6.95
N TYR A 316 -15.41 22.65 6.65
CA TYR A 316 -15.72 23.95 6.04
C TYR A 316 -15.99 23.73 4.54
N PRO A 317 -17.15 24.15 4.00
CA PRO A 317 -17.48 23.98 2.58
C PRO A 317 -16.42 24.53 1.62
N ASP A 318 -15.72 25.59 2.03
CA ASP A 318 -14.64 26.23 1.26
C ASP A 318 -13.41 25.32 1.06
N GLN A 319 -13.33 24.17 1.73
CA GLN A 319 -12.32 23.15 1.46
C GLN A 319 -12.58 22.36 0.18
N ILE A 320 -13.79 22.40 -0.40
CA ILE A 320 -14.06 21.76 -1.69
C ILE A 320 -13.21 22.47 -2.75
N PRO A 321 -12.22 21.78 -3.35
CA PRO A 321 -11.32 22.46 -4.26
C PRO A 321 -12.03 22.70 -5.61
N PRO A 322 -11.76 23.82 -6.31
CA PRO A 322 -12.42 24.14 -7.57
C PRO A 322 -12.30 23.04 -8.63
N TRP A 323 -11.13 22.38 -8.70
CA TRP A 323 -10.90 21.30 -9.65
C TRP A 323 -11.89 20.15 -9.48
N LEU A 324 -12.35 19.85 -8.26
CA LEU A 324 -13.22 18.71 -7.99
C LEU A 324 -14.62 18.92 -8.55
N VAL A 325 -15.13 20.16 -8.46
CA VAL A 325 -16.45 20.52 -8.98
C VAL A 325 -16.52 20.34 -10.50
N GLU A 326 -15.44 20.69 -11.20
CA GLU A 326 -15.32 20.51 -12.65
C GLU A 326 -14.97 19.06 -13.03
N TRP A 327 -14.24 18.37 -12.16
CA TRP A 327 -13.74 17.03 -12.43
C TRP A 327 -14.76 15.93 -12.13
N MET A 328 -15.69 16.10 -11.19
CA MET A 328 -16.67 15.07 -10.85
C MET A 328 -17.66 14.83 -12.03
N PRO A 329 -17.80 13.60 -12.56
CA PRO A 329 -18.78 13.30 -13.61
C PRO A 329 -20.22 13.29 -13.07
N SER A 330 -21.21 13.37 -13.95
CA SER A 330 -22.64 13.28 -13.57
C SER A 330 -23.04 11.91 -13.01
N GLU A 331 -22.36 10.85 -13.46
CA GLU A 331 -22.49 9.48 -12.98
C GLU A 331 -21.11 8.96 -12.57
N GLY A 332 -21.05 8.26 -11.44
CA GLY A 332 -19.81 7.83 -10.79
C GLY A 332 -19.56 8.54 -9.47
N GLY A 333 -18.52 8.10 -8.78
CA GLY A 333 -18.12 8.60 -7.47
C GLY A 333 -16.94 7.81 -6.92
N TYR A 334 -16.37 8.26 -5.81
CA TYR A 334 -15.22 7.59 -5.19
C TYR A 334 -15.16 7.84 -3.69
N LEU A 335 -14.29 7.07 -3.02
CA LEU A 335 -13.93 7.28 -1.63
C LEU A 335 -12.75 8.29 -1.58
N ILE A 336 -12.91 9.39 -0.84
CA ILE A 336 -11.88 10.42 -0.65
C ILE A 336 -10.60 9.84 -0.04
N GLY A 337 -9.49 10.55 -0.22
CA GLY A 337 -8.18 10.09 0.24
C GLY A 337 -8.03 10.02 1.75
N ASN A 338 -8.66 10.94 2.50
CA ASN A 338 -8.49 11.05 3.94
C ASN A 338 -9.63 11.84 4.58
N LEU A 339 -9.92 11.56 5.85
CA LEU A 339 -10.89 12.29 6.66
C LEU A 339 -10.38 12.46 8.08
N GLN A 340 -10.31 13.71 8.55
CA GLN A 340 -9.83 14.10 9.87
C GLN A 340 -10.78 15.15 10.47
N PRO A 341 -10.67 15.45 11.78
CA PRO A 341 -11.37 16.60 12.37
C PRO A 341 -11.08 17.88 11.59
N ALA A 342 -12.13 18.52 11.08
CA ALA A 342 -12.11 19.73 10.26
C ALA A 342 -11.30 19.62 8.95
N HIS A 343 -11.02 18.41 8.44
CA HIS A 343 -10.27 18.26 7.19
C HIS A 343 -10.72 17.07 6.35
N MET A 344 -11.00 17.31 5.06
CA MET A 344 -11.17 16.28 4.04
C MET A 344 -10.10 16.41 2.96
N ASP A 345 -9.41 15.31 2.66
CA ASP A 345 -8.52 15.23 1.51
C ASP A 345 -9.30 14.64 0.32
N PHE A 346 -9.77 15.52 -0.56
CA PHE A 346 -10.56 15.13 -1.71
C PHE A 346 -9.77 14.45 -2.83
N ARG A 347 -8.44 14.28 -2.74
CA ARG A 347 -7.69 13.58 -3.79
C ARG A 347 -8.20 12.14 -3.98
N PHE A 348 -8.29 11.71 -5.23
CA PHE A 348 -8.55 10.32 -5.59
C PHE A 348 -7.27 9.52 -5.37
N PHE A 349 -7.32 8.42 -4.61
CA PHE A 349 -6.21 7.47 -4.45
C PHE A 349 -6.60 6.13 -5.05
N SER A 350 -5.83 5.67 -6.03
CA SER A 350 -6.17 4.51 -6.85
C SER A 350 -6.22 3.21 -6.06
N LEU A 351 -5.16 2.91 -5.30
CA LEU A 351 -5.08 1.66 -4.55
C LEU A 351 -6.22 1.60 -3.51
N GLY A 352 -6.44 2.66 -2.74
CA GLY A 352 -7.53 2.72 -1.75
C GLY A 352 -8.92 2.48 -2.37
N ASN A 353 -9.23 3.11 -3.49
CA ASN A 353 -10.53 2.94 -4.16
C ASN A 353 -10.69 1.55 -4.79
N VAL A 354 -9.70 1.11 -5.56
CA VAL A 354 -9.71 -0.19 -6.22
C VAL A 354 -9.72 -1.32 -5.19
N TRP A 355 -8.94 -1.23 -4.11
CA TRP A 355 -8.91 -2.25 -3.06
C TRP A 355 -10.17 -2.25 -2.19
N SER A 356 -10.86 -1.12 -2.09
CA SER A 356 -12.20 -1.05 -1.47
C SER A 356 -13.23 -1.84 -2.27
N ILE A 357 -13.11 -1.87 -3.60
CA ILE A 357 -13.87 -2.80 -4.46
C ILE A 357 -13.45 -4.24 -4.14
N VAL A 358 -12.15 -4.58 -4.23
CA VAL A 358 -11.65 -5.97 -4.05
C VAL A 358 -12.09 -6.57 -2.71
N SER A 359 -12.02 -5.80 -1.64
CA SER A 359 -12.32 -6.21 -0.26
C SER A 359 -13.81 -6.15 0.13
N SER A 360 -14.70 -5.65 -0.75
CA SER A 360 -16.11 -5.35 -0.42
C SER A 360 -16.29 -4.27 0.66
N LEU A 361 -15.28 -3.42 0.88
CA LEU A 361 -15.44 -2.24 1.72
C LEU A 361 -16.41 -1.24 1.09
N ALA A 362 -16.26 -0.99 -0.22
CA ALA A 362 -17.28 -0.33 -1.02
C ALA A 362 -18.45 -1.29 -1.24
N ASN A 363 -19.69 -0.79 -1.16
CA ASN A 363 -20.86 -1.58 -1.53
C ASN A 363 -20.93 -1.77 -3.06
N ILE A 364 -21.88 -2.57 -3.54
CA ILE A 364 -22.00 -2.89 -4.96
C ILE A 364 -22.21 -1.66 -5.85
N ASP A 365 -23.04 -0.71 -5.42
CA ASP A 365 -23.34 0.51 -6.16
C ASP A 365 -22.11 1.44 -6.21
N GLN A 366 -21.45 1.63 -5.07
CA GLN A 366 -20.21 2.39 -4.95
C GLN A 366 -19.10 1.77 -5.81
N SER A 367 -19.03 0.44 -5.87
CA SER A 367 -18.02 -0.26 -6.66
C SER A 367 -18.22 -0.05 -8.16
N HIS A 368 -19.45 -0.11 -8.66
CA HIS A 368 -19.76 0.25 -10.04
C HIS A 368 -19.45 1.73 -10.32
N ALA A 369 -19.87 2.63 -9.42
CA ALA A 369 -19.64 4.06 -9.56
C ALA A 369 -18.15 4.47 -9.55
N ILE A 370 -17.28 3.75 -8.83
CA ILE A 370 -15.82 3.93 -8.90
C ILE A 370 -15.30 3.54 -10.29
N LEU A 371 -15.76 2.43 -10.85
CA LEU A 371 -15.37 2.02 -12.20
C LEU A 371 -15.91 2.97 -13.27
N ASP A 372 -17.13 3.48 -13.11
CA ASP A 372 -17.73 4.48 -13.99
C ASP A 372 -16.91 5.79 -13.95
N LEU A 373 -16.45 6.22 -12.77
CA LEU A 373 -15.54 7.35 -12.64
C LEU A 373 -14.21 7.11 -13.38
N ILE A 374 -13.61 5.93 -13.22
CA ILE A 374 -12.35 5.58 -13.90
C ILE A 374 -12.51 5.64 -15.43
N GLU A 375 -13.64 5.17 -15.96
CA GLU A 375 -13.94 5.27 -17.38
C GLU A 375 -14.22 6.71 -17.83
N ALA A 376 -15.02 7.46 -17.07
CA ALA A 376 -15.36 8.84 -17.37
C ALA A 376 -14.14 9.78 -17.31
N LYS A 377 -13.16 9.45 -16.46
CA LYS A 377 -11.91 10.20 -16.25
C LYS A 377 -10.69 9.42 -16.73
N TRP A 378 -10.86 8.61 -17.77
CA TRP A 378 -9.83 7.75 -18.33
C TRP A 378 -8.54 8.49 -18.68
N GLU A 379 -8.64 9.66 -19.31
CA GLU A 379 -7.49 10.47 -19.72
C GLU A 379 -6.69 11.06 -18.55
N ASP A 380 -7.33 11.20 -17.37
CA ASP A 380 -6.66 11.70 -16.16
C ASP A 380 -6.12 10.55 -15.31
N LEU A 381 -6.90 9.48 -15.12
CA LEU A 381 -6.57 8.40 -14.18
C LEU A 381 -5.75 7.28 -14.80
N VAL A 382 -6.01 6.92 -16.06
CA VAL A 382 -5.25 5.89 -16.80
C VAL A 382 -4.25 6.52 -17.76
N ALA A 383 -4.66 7.55 -18.50
CA ALA A 383 -3.84 8.30 -19.43
C ALA A 383 -3.03 7.40 -20.40
N ASP A 384 -1.76 7.71 -20.63
CA ASP A 384 -0.86 6.93 -21.50
C ASP A 384 -0.11 5.81 -20.75
N MET A 385 -0.29 5.70 -19.43
CA MET A 385 0.26 4.64 -18.61
C MET A 385 -0.62 4.40 -17.38
N PRO A 386 -1.30 3.24 -17.28
CA PRO A 386 -2.05 2.88 -16.08
C PRO A 386 -1.10 2.66 -14.89
N LEU A 387 -1.45 3.00 -13.67
CA LEU A 387 -2.57 3.85 -13.23
C LEU A 387 -1.98 5.01 -12.42
N LYS A 388 -2.61 6.20 -12.45
CA LYS A 388 -2.22 7.27 -11.54
C LYS A 388 -2.30 6.80 -10.09
N ILE A 389 -1.27 7.03 -9.29
CA ILE A 389 -1.32 6.66 -7.87
C ILE A 389 -2.33 7.51 -7.10
N CYS A 390 -2.35 8.82 -7.39
CA CYS A 390 -3.36 9.74 -6.92
C CYS A 390 -3.69 10.81 -7.98
N TYR A 391 -4.82 11.50 -7.81
CA TYR A 391 -5.22 12.64 -8.64
C TYR A 391 -5.96 13.71 -7.82
N PRO A 392 -5.72 15.01 -8.08
CA PRO A 392 -4.64 15.56 -8.90
C PRO A 392 -3.29 15.54 -8.15
N ALA A 393 -2.23 16.01 -8.82
CA ALA A 393 -0.97 16.32 -8.16
C ALA A 393 -1.10 17.62 -7.33
N LEU A 394 -0.38 17.69 -6.22
CA LEU A 394 -0.12 18.91 -5.47
C LEU A 394 0.85 19.79 -6.26
N GLU A 395 0.52 21.08 -6.39
CA GLU A 395 1.32 22.04 -7.16
C GLU A 395 1.67 23.29 -6.34
N GLY A 396 2.66 24.06 -6.82
CA GLY A 396 3.00 25.37 -6.27
C GLY A 396 3.20 25.37 -4.75
N GLN A 397 2.36 26.16 -4.06
CA GLN A 397 2.47 26.33 -2.61
C GLN A 397 1.94 25.12 -1.83
N GLU A 398 0.93 24.41 -2.34
CA GLU A 398 0.41 23.19 -1.72
C GLU A 398 1.50 22.12 -1.67
N TRP A 399 2.21 21.92 -2.79
CA TRP A 399 3.35 21.01 -2.84
C TRP A 399 4.42 21.37 -1.79
N ARG A 400 4.81 22.65 -1.70
CA ARG A 400 5.82 23.10 -0.73
C ARG A 400 5.38 22.85 0.72
N ILE A 401 4.13 23.15 1.05
CA ILE A 401 3.60 23.03 2.42
C ILE A 401 3.40 21.57 2.81
N ILE A 402 2.71 20.80 1.97
CA ILE A 402 2.28 19.44 2.30
C ILE A 402 3.46 18.48 2.23
N THR A 403 4.29 18.56 1.19
CA THR A 403 5.42 17.63 1.02
C THR A 403 6.70 18.12 1.71
N GLY A 404 6.76 19.40 2.10
CA GLY A 404 8.00 20.04 2.54
C GLY A 404 8.94 20.42 1.40
N GLY A 405 8.43 20.53 0.17
CA GLY A 405 9.23 20.79 -1.02
C GLY A 405 10.05 19.57 -1.46
N ASP A 406 9.50 18.36 -1.29
CA ASP A 406 10.19 17.11 -1.57
C ASP A 406 10.56 16.99 -3.06
N PRO A 407 11.86 16.95 -3.41
CA PRO A 407 12.32 16.98 -4.81
C PRO A 407 12.03 15.70 -5.58
N LYS A 408 11.67 14.57 -4.92
CA LYS A 408 11.24 13.34 -5.60
C LYS A 408 9.75 13.40 -5.98
N ASN A 409 8.96 14.12 -5.19
CA ASN A 409 7.50 14.27 -5.34
C ASN A 409 7.12 15.59 -6.01
N THR A 410 7.86 16.03 -7.03
CA THR A 410 7.44 17.19 -7.85
C THR A 410 6.07 16.94 -8.50
N PRO A 411 5.33 17.99 -8.92
CA PRO A 411 4.05 17.82 -9.59
C PRO A 411 4.08 16.78 -10.70
N TRP A 412 3.15 15.82 -10.64
CA TRP A 412 3.01 14.72 -11.59
C TRP A 412 4.22 13.77 -11.64
N SER A 413 4.92 13.59 -10.51
CA SER A 413 6.07 12.70 -10.38
C SER A 413 5.95 11.81 -9.15
N TYR A 414 6.43 10.57 -9.26
CA TYR A 414 6.51 9.60 -8.18
C TYR A 414 5.16 9.46 -7.43
N HIS A 415 5.08 9.73 -6.13
CA HIS A 415 3.82 9.64 -5.38
C HIS A 415 2.85 10.80 -5.67
N ASN A 416 3.35 11.93 -6.17
CA ASN A 416 2.56 13.13 -6.41
C ASN A 416 1.95 13.14 -7.82
N GLY A 417 1.04 12.19 -8.09
CA GLY A 417 0.37 12.07 -9.39
C GLY A 417 1.18 11.37 -10.48
N GLY A 418 2.20 10.60 -10.11
CA GLY A 418 2.87 9.67 -11.01
C GLY A 418 1.97 8.52 -11.44
N SER A 419 2.26 7.92 -12.59
CA SER A 419 1.61 6.71 -13.10
C SER A 419 2.44 5.48 -12.72
N TRP A 420 1.80 4.51 -12.05
CA TRP A 420 2.45 3.33 -11.47
C TRP A 420 1.92 2.06 -12.12
N PRO A 421 2.70 1.40 -13.00
CA PRO A 421 2.29 0.17 -13.69
C PRO A 421 1.89 -0.97 -12.76
N THR A 422 2.50 -1.06 -11.57
CA THR A 422 2.15 -2.09 -10.59
C THR A 422 0.67 -2.04 -10.19
N LEU A 423 -0.04 -0.91 -10.31
CA LEU A 423 -1.46 -0.80 -9.94
C LEU A 423 -2.41 -1.53 -10.92
N LEU A 424 -1.90 -2.00 -12.06
CA LEU A 424 -2.67 -2.66 -13.10
C LEU A 424 -3.32 -3.96 -12.61
N TRP A 425 -2.65 -4.73 -11.75
CA TRP A 425 -3.20 -5.99 -11.25
C TRP A 425 -4.36 -5.78 -10.29
N GLN A 426 -4.29 -4.79 -9.40
CA GLN A 426 -5.39 -4.46 -8.49
C GLN A 426 -6.62 -4.00 -9.29
N LEU A 427 -6.41 -3.13 -10.29
CA LEU A 427 -7.50 -2.70 -11.19
C LEU A 427 -8.13 -3.92 -11.87
N THR A 428 -7.31 -4.85 -12.36
CA THR A 428 -7.78 -6.08 -12.99
C THR A 428 -8.64 -6.93 -12.07
N VAL A 429 -8.22 -7.12 -10.81
CA VAL A 429 -9.01 -7.87 -9.81
C VAL A 429 -10.36 -7.19 -9.56
N ALA A 430 -10.38 -5.86 -9.39
CA ALA A 430 -11.62 -5.11 -9.18
C ALA A 430 -12.56 -5.22 -10.40
N CYS A 431 -12.03 -5.08 -11.61
CA CYS A 431 -12.77 -5.26 -12.86
C CYS A 431 -13.39 -6.66 -12.98
N ILE A 432 -12.62 -7.71 -12.69
CA ILE A 432 -13.11 -9.10 -12.69
C ILE A 432 -14.21 -9.29 -11.66
N LYS A 433 -14.00 -8.81 -10.43
CA LYS A 433 -15.00 -8.90 -9.34
C LYS A 433 -16.35 -8.28 -9.76
N MET A 434 -16.29 -7.13 -10.42
CA MET A 434 -17.48 -6.39 -10.86
C MET A 434 -18.00 -6.85 -12.23
N LYS A 435 -17.43 -7.91 -12.82
CA LYS A 435 -17.78 -8.45 -14.13
C LYS A 435 -17.66 -7.43 -15.27
N ARG A 436 -16.60 -6.61 -15.20
CA ARG A 436 -16.24 -5.56 -16.17
C ARG A 436 -14.78 -5.70 -16.65
N PRO A 437 -14.36 -6.88 -17.15
CA PRO A 437 -12.97 -7.12 -17.54
C PRO A 437 -12.47 -6.22 -18.68
N GLU A 438 -13.37 -5.67 -19.49
CA GLU A 438 -13.06 -4.79 -20.63
C GLU A 438 -12.27 -3.54 -20.23
N ILE A 439 -12.51 -3.02 -19.02
CA ILE A 439 -11.77 -1.87 -18.45
C ILE A 439 -10.30 -2.26 -18.25
N ALA A 440 -10.05 -3.42 -17.65
CA ALA A 440 -8.71 -3.92 -17.39
C ALA A 440 -7.99 -4.30 -18.70
N GLU A 441 -8.67 -4.96 -19.64
CA GLU A 441 -8.11 -5.28 -20.95
C GLU A 441 -7.67 -4.02 -21.72
N LYS A 442 -8.45 -2.93 -21.64
CA LYS A 442 -8.10 -1.65 -22.24
C LYS A 442 -6.85 -1.05 -21.58
N ALA A 443 -6.75 -1.10 -20.25
CA ALA A 443 -5.56 -0.63 -19.52
C ALA A 443 -4.31 -1.46 -19.85
N ILE A 444 -4.43 -2.80 -19.89
CA ILE A 444 -3.33 -3.70 -20.29
C ILE A 444 -2.82 -3.35 -21.68
N LYS A 445 -3.72 -3.15 -22.66
CA LYS A 445 -3.35 -2.73 -24.03
C LYS A 445 -2.60 -1.40 -24.08
N ILE A 446 -2.83 -0.48 -23.13
CA ILE A 446 -2.07 0.77 -23.03
C ILE A 446 -0.66 0.48 -22.50
N ALA A 447 -0.56 -0.30 -21.42
CA ALA A 447 0.72 -0.67 -20.81
C ALA A 447 1.63 -1.44 -21.80
N GLU A 448 1.08 -2.41 -22.54
CA GLU A 448 1.82 -3.24 -23.52
C GLU A 448 2.46 -2.43 -24.67
N ARG A 449 1.98 -1.21 -24.95
CA ARG A 449 2.59 -0.36 -25.99
C ARG A 449 4.01 0.06 -25.64
N ARG A 450 4.34 0.11 -24.35
CA ARG A 450 5.57 0.78 -23.88
C ARG A 450 6.34 0.05 -22.78
N LEU A 451 5.71 -0.73 -21.90
CA LEU A 451 6.41 -1.31 -20.73
C LEU A 451 7.71 -2.04 -21.09
N SER A 452 7.64 -3.01 -22.01
CA SER A 452 8.83 -3.77 -22.45
C SER A 452 9.85 -2.87 -23.15
N ARG A 453 9.39 -2.01 -24.08
CA ARG A 453 10.28 -1.09 -24.82
C ARG A 453 11.02 -0.12 -23.90
N ASP A 454 10.34 0.37 -22.88
CA ASP A 454 10.84 1.33 -21.91
C ASP A 454 11.60 0.61 -20.77
N ARG A 455 11.80 -0.71 -20.86
CA ARG A 455 12.56 -1.57 -19.92
C ARG A 455 11.95 -1.63 -18.51
N TRP A 456 10.64 -1.79 -18.44
CA TRP A 456 9.87 -2.03 -17.21
C TRP A 456 10.16 -1.01 -16.08
N PRO A 457 9.93 0.30 -16.29
CA PRO A 457 10.19 1.30 -15.27
C PRO A 457 9.32 1.16 -14.01
N GLU A 458 9.84 1.63 -12.89
CA GLU A 458 9.14 1.72 -11.60
C GLU A 458 7.88 2.59 -11.70
N TYR A 459 7.97 3.77 -12.31
CA TYR A 459 6.87 4.72 -12.50
C TYR A 459 7.10 5.62 -13.71
N TYR A 460 6.05 6.37 -14.09
CA TYR A 460 6.03 7.32 -15.18
C TYR A 460 5.54 8.69 -14.69
N ASP A 461 6.14 9.75 -15.22
CA ASP A 461 5.87 11.14 -14.84
C ASP A 461 5.01 11.86 -15.89
N THR A 462 4.66 13.10 -15.56
CA THR A 462 3.79 14.04 -16.29
C THR A 462 2.30 13.71 -16.13
N ARG A 463 1.46 14.73 -16.38
CA ARG A 463 0.01 14.60 -16.26
C ARG A 463 -0.56 13.39 -17.00
N ARG A 464 0.00 13.04 -18.16
CA ARG A 464 -0.42 11.88 -18.96
C ARG A 464 0.40 10.60 -18.76
N GLY A 465 1.47 10.60 -17.96
CA GLY A 465 2.37 9.44 -17.86
C GLY A 465 3.26 9.27 -19.11
N GLY A 466 3.54 10.37 -19.82
CA GLY A 466 4.26 10.32 -21.09
C GLY A 466 5.76 10.01 -20.94
N PHE A 467 6.38 10.37 -19.82
CA PHE A 467 7.82 10.23 -19.59
C PHE A 467 8.09 9.11 -18.60
N ILE A 468 9.19 8.38 -18.80
CA ILE A 468 9.73 7.50 -17.76
C ILE A 468 10.05 8.37 -16.54
N GLY A 469 9.74 7.86 -15.34
CA GLY A 469 9.88 8.61 -14.09
C GLY A 469 11.30 9.15 -13.91
N LYS A 470 11.40 10.37 -13.38
CA LYS A 470 12.65 11.14 -13.27
C LYS A 470 13.77 10.39 -12.55
N GLN A 471 13.42 9.55 -11.60
CA GLN A 471 14.32 8.67 -10.84
C GLN A 471 13.77 7.23 -10.81
N ALA A 472 13.02 6.81 -11.83
CA ALA A 472 12.47 5.46 -11.89
C ALA A 472 13.59 4.45 -12.13
N ARG A 473 13.65 3.41 -11.29
CA ARG A 473 14.46 2.23 -11.61
C ARG A 473 13.87 1.48 -12.79
N LEU A 474 14.73 0.91 -13.62
CA LEU A 474 14.34 -0.01 -14.68
C LEU A 474 14.31 -1.45 -14.16
N PHE A 475 13.60 -2.32 -14.89
CA PHE A 475 13.40 -3.71 -14.47
C PHE A 475 12.86 -3.82 -13.04
N GLN A 476 11.93 -2.93 -12.70
CA GLN A 476 11.29 -2.94 -11.40
C GLN A 476 10.35 -4.14 -11.30
N THR A 477 10.58 -4.98 -10.29
CA THR A 477 9.97 -6.30 -10.17
C THR A 477 8.46 -6.23 -10.05
N TRP A 478 7.90 -5.31 -9.25
CA TRP A 478 6.44 -5.19 -9.11
C TRP A 478 5.73 -4.68 -10.38
N THR A 479 6.43 -3.99 -11.28
CA THR A 479 5.90 -3.52 -12.56
C THR A 479 5.75 -4.72 -13.49
N ILE A 480 6.78 -5.57 -13.52
CA ILE A 480 6.80 -6.83 -14.27
C ILE A 480 5.73 -7.78 -13.72
N ALA A 481 5.74 -8.02 -12.41
CA ALA A 481 4.81 -8.93 -11.74
C ALA A 481 3.36 -8.43 -11.83
N GLY A 482 3.11 -7.14 -11.64
CA GLY A 482 1.76 -6.57 -11.79
C GLY A 482 1.19 -6.74 -13.19
N TYR A 483 2.01 -6.59 -14.23
CA TYR A 483 1.61 -6.91 -15.60
C TYR A 483 1.28 -8.40 -15.77
N LEU A 484 2.14 -9.30 -15.30
CA LEU A 484 1.93 -10.75 -15.38
C LEU A 484 0.64 -11.18 -14.66
N VAL A 485 0.41 -10.71 -13.43
CA VAL A 485 -0.81 -11.01 -12.67
C VAL A 485 -2.05 -10.55 -13.43
N ALA A 486 -2.03 -9.33 -13.98
CA ALA A 486 -3.16 -8.83 -14.78
C ALA A 486 -3.47 -9.76 -15.97
N LYS A 487 -2.44 -10.18 -16.71
CA LYS A 487 -2.58 -11.08 -17.86
C LYS A 487 -3.12 -12.47 -17.47
N LEU A 488 -2.56 -13.07 -16.43
CA LEU A 488 -2.99 -14.38 -15.92
C LEU A 488 -4.43 -14.36 -15.43
N LEU A 489 -4.84 -13.29 -14.75
CA LEU A 489 -6.21 -13.14 -14.25
C LEU A 489 -7.23 -12.88 -15.38
N ILE A 490 -6.87 -12.14 -16.42
CA ILE A 490 -7.73 -12.02 -17.62
C ILE A 490 -7.90 -13.39 -18.30
N ALA A 491 -6.82 -14.19 -18.38
CA ALA A 491 -6.88 -15.53 -18.96
C ALA A 491 -7.69 -16.52 -18.09
N ASN A 492 -7.67 -16.36 -16.76
CA ASN A 492 -8.43 -17.18 -15.82
C ASN A 492 -9.09 -16.33 -14.71
N PRO A 493 -10.25 -15.70 -14.99
CA PRO A 493 -10.90 -14.78 -14.04
C PRO A 493 -11.30 -15.43 -12.71
N GLU A 494 -11.57 -16.73 -12.70
CA GLU A 494 -11.94 -17.47 -11.48
C GLU A 494 -10.82 -17.48 -10.44
N ALA A 495 -9.56 -17.40 -10.88
CA ALA A 495 -8.41 -17.37 -9.97
C ALA A 495 -8.37 -16.08 -9.11
N ALA A 496 -9.03 -15.00 -9.54
CA ALA A 496 -9.12 -13.75 -8.75
C ALA A 496 -9.79 -13.97 -7.38
N LYS A 497 -10.56 -15.04 -7.20
CA LYS A 497 -11.19 -15.42 -5.92
C LYS A 497 -10.20 -15.58 -4.77
N MET A 498 -8.91 -15.84 -5.03
CA MET A 498 -7.90 -15.98 -3.99
C MET A 498 -7.69 -14.66 -3.21
N VAL A 499 -7.83 -13.51 -3.88
CA VAL A 499 -7.67 -12.17 -3.28
C VAL A 499 -8.98 -11.44 -3.04
N ILE A 500 -10.06 -11.80 -3.75
CA ILE A 500 -11.38 -11.18 -3.56
C ILE A 500 -11.98 -11.57 -2.19
N ASN A 501 -12.58 -10.60 -1.51
CA ASN A 501 -13.54 -10.85 -0.45
C ASN A 501 -14.96 -10.68 -0.99
N VAL A 502 -15.90 -11.53 -0.54
CA VAL A 502 -17.33 -11.39 -0.82
C VAL A 502 -17.94 -10.59 0.32
N GLU A 503 -18.95 -9.76 0.02
CA GLU A 503 -19.65 -8.98 1.05
C GLU A 503 -20.27 -9.92 2.08
N ASP A 504 -20.01 -9.67 3.35
CA ASP A 504 -20.46 -10.53 4.43
C ASP A 504 -21.93 -10.29 4.74
N THR A 505 -22.74 -11.34 4.58
CA THR A 505 -24.18 -11.34 4.89
C THR A 505 -24.47 -11.05 6.36
N GLU A 506 -23.62 -11.48 7.29
CA GLU A 506 -23.77 -11.19 8.71
C GLU A 506 -23.55 -9.69 8.97
N LEU A 507 -22.49 -9.10 8.40
CA LEU A 507 -22.25 -7.66 8.48
C LEU A 507 -23.42 -6.89 7.84
N LEU A 508 -23.91 -7.29 6.66
CA LEU A 508 -25.07 -6.69 5.98
C LEU A 508 -26.36 -6.77 6.82
N SER A 509 -26.58 -7.89 7.50
CA SER A 509 -27.73 -8.08 8.38
C SER A 509 -27.64 -7.17 9.60
N ALA A 510 -26.44 -7.06 10.19
CA ALA A 510 -26.15 -6.15 11.28
C ALA A 510 -26.31 -4.69 10.85
N PHE A 511 -25.89 -4.33 9.63
CA PHE A 511 -26.13 -3.01 9.04
C PHE A 511 -27.60 -2.68 8.95
N SER A 512 -28.39 -3.59 8.37
CA SER A 512 -29.84 -3.43 8.24
C SER A 512 -30.50 -3.31 9.61
N SER A 513 -30.03 -4.07 10.59
CA SER A 513 -30.48 -4.01 11.98
C SER A 513 -30.09 -2.69 12.67
N ILE A 514 -28.86 -2.22 12.54
CA ILE A 514 -28.39 -0.95 13.11
C ILE A 514 -29.15 0.22 12.47
N LEU A 515 -29.29 0.24 11.14
CA LEU A 515 -30.03 1.28 10.41
C LEU A 515 -31.53 1.29 10.74
N SER A 516 -32.13 0.13 11.06
CA SER A 516 -33.55 0.01 11.42
C SER A 516 -33.83 0.21 12.91
N SER A 517 -32.88 -0.17 13.77
CA SER A 517 -32.92 0.01 15.24
C SER A 517 -32.47 1.40 15.66
N ASN A 518 -31.82 2.17 14.77
CA ASN A 518 -31.49 3.56 15.01
C ASN A 518 -32.78 4.32 15.38
N PRO A 519 -32.95 4.76 16.64
CA PRO A 519 -34.21 5.36 17.13
C PRO A 519 -34.62 6.62 16.34
N ARG A 520 -33.68 7.17 15.57
CA ARG A 520 -33.75 8.44 14.87
C ARG A 520 -34.53 8.38 13.54
N ARG A 521 -34.55 7.24 12.83
CA ARG A 521 -35.41 7.11 11.63
C ARG A 521 -36.89 6.99 11.99
N LYS A 522 -37.22 6.36 13.13
CA LYS A 522 -38.59 6.31 13.68
C LYS A 522 -39.13 7.68 14.11
N ARG A 523 -38.26 8.66 14.41
CA ARG A 523 -38.69 10.03 14.75
C ARG A 523 -38.98 10.91 13.53
N SER A 524 -38.34 10.66 12.38
CA SER A 524 -38.57 11.44 11.14
C SER A 524 -39.94 11.24 10.47
N ARG A 525 -40.72 10.22 10.87
CA ARG A 525 -42.03 9.87 10.29
C ARG A 525 -43.25 10.24 11.16
N LYS A 526 -43.07 11.00 12.25
CA LYS A 526 -44.23 11.59 12.96
C LYS A 526 -44.48 12.98 12.40
N GLY A 527 -45.57 13.09 11.66
CA GLY A 527 -45.95 14.22 10.84
C GLY A 527 -45.91 15.58 11.55
N VAL A 528 -45.74 16.59 10.70
CA VAL A 528 -46.02 18.00 10.95
C VAL A 528 -47.21 18.15 11.90
N LYS A 529 -46.95 18.52 13.15
CA LYS A 529 -47.98 19.09 14.02
C LYS A 529 -47.88 20.61 13.94
N GLN A 530 -49.03 21.20 13.67
CA GLN A 530 -49.28 22.62 13.42
C GLN A 530 -48.56 23.55 14.39
N SER A 531 -48.08 24.65 13.81
CA SER A 531 -47.73 25.89 14.49
C SER A 531 -48.85 26.34 15.43
N PHE A 532 -48.50 26.65 16.67
CA PHE A 532 -49.26 27.62 17.46
C PHE A 532 -48.33 28.77 17.81
N ILE A 533 -48.74 29.94 17.34
CA ILE A 533 -48.29 31.26 17.75
C ILE A 533 -48.64 31.45 19.23
N ILE A 534 -47.69 31.92 20.05
CA ILE A 534 -47.83 33.09 20.93
C ILE A 534 -46.53 33.87 20.86
#